data_AF-A0A842VJ38-F1
#
_entry.id   AF-A0A842VJ38-F1
#
_cell.length_a   1.000
_cell.length_b   1.000
_cell.length_c   1.000
_cell.angle_alpha   90.00
_cell.angle_beta   90.00
_cell.angle_gamma   90.00
#
_symmetry.space_group_name_H-M   'P 1'
#
loop_
_entity.id
_entity.type
_entity.pdbx_description
1 polymer ?
#
loop_
_entity_poly.entity_id
_entity_poly.type
_entity_poly.pdbx_seq_one_letter_code
_entity_poly.pdbx_strand_id
1 'polypeptide(L)'
;MVIIIINQNERDYDQEFCPECGGNIIINSFERTCSECGLVISECLVDTSYLLYDCNNKTNLNKQYVALGGRHNFIGGLGTFIDYEKSKYLKDKSGKLLPPDEQKLFRRLKKNYSQFVRIKNHETEFRIFNILNKIAAYLSLNDNICKTAAYFYRKILKKENKVINNISLIAFCIFYAARNESHNAPITINEIAQAFQSFGHRVKPRLILRDGIKYKKHLASDLIPHKSEDYLIRLIDNVIKHKDLKKRLKKKEVYWKINLFQMKLMNECHRILKNLGMKERGGRNPFILAGAVIYLADKLLAKKYNQKSILTQKIIAEATKIAEYSIRD
;
A
#
# COMPACT_ATOMS: atom_id res chain seq x y z
N MET A 1 13.68 -7.26 15.58
CA MET A 1 13.99 -8.58 16.21
C MET A 1 12.68 -9.27 16.45
N VAL A 2 12.35 -10.31 15.69
CA VAL A 2 11.17 -11.15 15.97
C VAL A 2 11.73 -12.40 16.62
N ILE A 3 11.53 -12.53 17.92
CA ILE A 3 11.91 -13.69 18.71
C ILE A 3 10.84 -14.74 18.44
N ILE A 4 11.20 -15.84 17.79
CA ILE A 4 10.31 -17.02 17.66
C ILE A 4 10.82 -18.04 18.67
N ILE A 5 9.97 -18.38 19.63
CA ILE A 5 10.22 -19.41 20.64
C ILE A 5 10.08 -20.76 19.93
N ILE A 6 11.16 -21.56 19.93
CA ILE A 6 11.13 -22.94 19.47
C ILE A 6 10.99 -23.81 20.71
N ASN A 7 9.88 -24.56 20.81
CA ASN A 7 9.68 -25.57 21.84
C ASN A 7 10.74 -26.66 21.70
N GLN A 8 11.81 -26.57 22.47
CA GLN A 8 12.62 -27.71 22.85
C GLN A 8 12.76 -27.68 24.37
N ASN A 9 12.13 -28.67 25.01
CA ASN A 9 11.95 -28.88 26.46
C ASN A 9 10.98 -27.93 27.18
N GLU A 10 9.69 -28.28 27.14
CA GLU A 10 8.55 -27.62 27.83
C GLU A 10 8.61 -27.65 29.37
N ARG A 11 9.75 -27.93 30.01
CA ARG A 11 9.83 -28.03 31.48
C ARG A 11 10.51 -26.85 32.18
N ASP A 12 11.32 -26.06 31.48
CA ASP A 12 12.10 -24.98 32.12
C ASP A 12 11.65 -23.56 31.73
N TYR A 13 10.62 -23.43 30.88
CA TYR A 13 10.19 -22.12 30.36
C TYR A 13 9.21 -21.33 31.24
N ASP A 14 8.58 -21.98 32.23
CA ASP A 14 7.46 -21.43 33.01
C ASP A 14 7.81 -20.96 34.43
N GLN A 15 9.09 -20.99 34.83
CA GLN A 15 9.48 -20.43 36.12
C GLN A 15 9.59 -18.91 36.02
N GLU A 16 8.59 -18.19 36.54
CA GLU A 16 8.60 -16.72 36.66
C GLU A 16 9.48 -16.22 37.82
N PHE A 17 9.81 -17.12 38.76
CA PHE A 17 10.55 -16.82 39.99
C PHE A 17 11.79 -17.69 40.12
N CYS A 18 12.84 -17.14 40.72
CA CYS A 18 14.08 -17.86 40.97
C CYS A 18 13.84 -19.05 41.91
N PRO A 19 14.27 -20.28 41.56
CA PRO A 19 14.08 -21.46 42.40
C PRO A 19 14.83 -21.40 43.73
N GLU A 20 15.92 -20.62 43.79
CA GLU A 20 16.77 -20.51 44.99
C GLU A 20 16.28 -19.42 45.96
N CYS A 21 15.94 -18.22 45.45
CA CYS A 21 15.63 -17.07 46.30
C CYS A 21 14.21 -16.53 46.15
N GLY A 22 13.41 -17.05 45.21
CA GLY A 22 12.08 -16.53 44.88
C GLY A 22 12.09 -15.16 44.18
N GLY A 23 13.26 -14.59 43.92
CA GLY A 23 13.42 -13.27 43.31
C GLY A 23 13.05 -13.23 41.82
N ASN A 24 12.81 -12.02 41.32
CA ASN A 24 12.40 -11.81 39.93
C ASN A 24 13.52 -12.14 38.93
N ILE A 25 13.13 -12.78 37.83
CA ILE A 25 14.05 -13.14 36.75
C ILE A 25 14.07 -12.00 35.73
N ILE A 26 15.25 -11.44 35.47
CA ILE A 26 15.47 -10.44 34.44
C ILE A 26 16.08 -11.13 33.21
N ILE A 27 15.61 -10.72 32.03
CA ILE A 27 16.19 -11.14 30.76
C ILE A 27 17.29 -10.14 30.42
N ASN A 28 18.55 -10.55 30.57
CA ASN A 28 19.68 -9.82 30.01
C ASN A 28 19.90 -10.29 28.56
N SER A 29 20.61 -9.52 27.75
CA SER A 29 20.61 -9.68 26.27
C SER A 29 20.92 -11.10 25.75
N PHE A 30 21.54 -11.97 26.56
CA PHE A 30 21.91 -13.34 26.19
C PHE A 30 21.50 -14.41 27.24
N GLU A 31 20.98 -14.03 28.41
CA GLU A 31 20.79 -14.94 29.56
C GLU A 31 19.59 -14.52 30.43
N ARG A 32 18.91 -15.49 31.04
CA ARG A 32 17.91 -15.24 32.11
C ARG A 32 18.59 -15.31 33.46
N THR A 33 18.64 -14.19 34.15
CA THR A 33 19.38 -14.04 35.41
C THR A 33 18.47 -13.48 36.51
N CYS A 34 18.54 -14.03 37.71
CA CYS A 34 17.83 -13.46 38.85
C CYS A 34 18.45 -12.12 39.25
N SER A 35 17.62 -11.10 39.49
CA SER A 35 18.08 -9.76 39.89
C SER A 35 18.69 -9.70 41.29
N GLU A 36 18.27 -10.61 42.17
CA GLU A 36 18.63 -10.56 43.60
C GLU A 36 19.83 -11.44 43.93
N CYS A 37 19.86 -12.69 43.45
CA CYS A 37 20.93 -13.63 43.74
C CYS A 37 21.94 -13.80 42.59
N GLY A 38 21.65 -13.27 41.39
CA GLY A 38 22.53 -13.41 40.23
C GLY A 38 22.54 -14.80 39.58
N LEU A 39 21.67 -15.72 40.03
CA LEU A 39 21.58 -17.06 39.45
C LEU A 39 21.19 -17.01 37.97
N VAL A 40 22.00 -17.63 37.12
CA VAL A 40 21.71 -17.83 35.69
C VAL A 40 20.88 -19.09 35.55
N ILE A 41 19.60 -18.93 35.19
CA ILE A 41 18.64 -20.03 35.11
C ILE A 41 18.68 -20.69 33.74
N SER A 42 18.93 -19.92 32.68
CA SER A 42 19.10 -20.44 31.33
C SER A 42 19.94 -19.50 30.47
N GLU A 43 20.86 -20.10 29.70
CA GLU A 43 21.53 -19.44 28.58
C GLU A 43 20.50 -19.29 27.45
N CYS A 44 20.11 -18.04 27.15
CA CYS A 44 19.08 -17.76 26.17
C CYS A 44 19.72 -17.24 24.88
N LEU A 45 20.39 -18.12 24.13
CA LEU A 45 20.52 -17.91 22.68
C LEU A 45 20.58 -19.21 21.89
N VAL A 46 19.53 -19.48 21.12
CA VAL A 46 19.69 -20.18 19.85
C VAL A 46 19.71 -19.11 18.77
N ASP A 47 20.90 -18.84 18.25
CA ASP A 47 21.07 -18.05 17.04
C ASP A 47 20.25 -18.74 15.93
N THR A 48 19.24 -18.07 15.37
CA THR A 48 18.30 -18.75 14.46
C THR A 48 19.09 -19.34 13.29
N SER A 49 18.93 -20.65 13.05
CA SER A 49 19.57 -21.36 11.93
C SER A 49 19.14 -20.81 10.56
N TYR A 50 18.08 -20.01 10.55
CA TYR A 50 17.53 -19.38 9.36
C TYR A 50 17.41 -17.86 9.48
N LEU A 51 17.42 -17.20 8.32
CA LEU A 51 17.17 -15.77 8.16
C LEU A 51 15.71 -15.53 7.77
N LEU A 52 15.05 -14.62 8.48
CA LEU A 52 13.65 -14.25 8.25
C LEU A 52 13.47 -13.12 7.22
N TYR A 53 14.49 -12.28 7.05
CA TYR A 53 14.51 -11.14 6.14
C TYR A 53 15.70 -11.25 5.20
N ASP A 54 15.54 -10.72 3.98
CA ASP A 54 16.59 -10.69 2.99
C ASP A 54 17.65 -9.68 3.47
N CYS A 55 18.71 -10.19 4.09
CA CYS A 55 19.84 -9.36 4.49
C CYS A 55 20.67 -9.08 3.23
N ASN A 56 20.87 -7.82 2.88
CA ASN A 56 21.78 -7.44 1.77
C ASN A 56 23.22 -7.95 1.96
N ASN A 57 23.55 -8.44 3.16
CA ASN A 57 24.81 -9.10 3.47
C ASN A 57 24.83 -10.52 2.87
N LYS A 58 25.33 -10.62 1.64
CA LYS A 58 25.60 -11.89 0.93
C LYS A 58 26.70 -12.75 1.59
N THR A 59 27.24 -12.33 2.72
CA THR A 59 28.44 -12.91 3.35
C THR A 59 28.13 -14.06 4.31
N ASN A 60 26.90 -14.16 4.82
CA ASN A 60 26.52 -15.25 5.73
C ASN A 60 25.96 -16.46 4.96
N LEU A 61 26.87 -17.27 4.41
CA LEU A 61 26.55 -18.52 3.69
C LEU A 61 25.96 -19.62 4.58
N ASN A 62 26.06 -19.50 5.91
CA ASN A 62 25.70 -20.57 6.85
C ASN A 62 24.25 -20.51 7.36
N LYS A 63 23.48 -19.46 7.05
CA LYS A 63 22.08 -19.34 7.48
C LYS A 63 21.14 -19.44 6.28
N GLN A 64 20.17 -20.36 6.35
CA GLN A 64 19.21 -20.55 5.27
C GLN A 64 18.15 -19.45 5.31
N TYR A 65 17.92 -18.72 4.21
CA TYR A 65 16.78 -17.81 4.16
C TYR A 65 15.47 -18.62 4.08
N VAL A 66 14.54 -18.35 4.99
CA VAL A 66 13.20 -18.92 4.98
C VAL A 66 12.20 -17.78 4.94
N ALA A 67 11.51 -17.63 3.81
CA ALA A 67 10.36 -16.75 3.74
C ALA A 67 9.23 -17.35 4.57
N LEU A 68 8.83 -16.66 5.65
CA LEU A 68 7.62 -17.03 6.40
C LEU A 68 6.44 -17.14 5.43
N GLY A 69 5.79 -18.31 5.42
CA GLY A 69 4.61 -18.61 4.60
C GLY A 69 3.40 -17.80 5.06
N GLY A 70 3.38 -16.51 4.72
CA GLY A 70 2.36 -15.57 5.19
C GLY A 70 2.13 -14.37 4.26
N ARG A 71 2.60 -14.44 3.00
CA ARG A 71 2.36 -13.36 2.04
C ARG A 71 0.88 -13.38 1.64
N HIS A 72 0.14 -12.37 2.09
CA HIS A 72 -1.28 -12.22 1.77
C HIS A 72 -1.52 -11.99 0.27
N ASN A 73 -0.58 -11.34 -0.43
CA ASN A 73 -0.72 -10.89 -1.83
C ASN A 73 -0.25 -11.90 -2.86
N PHE A 74 0.07 -13.12 -2.41
CA PHE A 74 0.66 -14.12 -3.27
C PHE A 74 0.11 -15.48 -2.92
N ILE A 75 -0.08 -16.29 -3.95
CA ILE A 75 -0.37 -17.72 -3.81
C ILE A 75 0.91 -18.43 -4.21
N GLY A 76 1.70 -18.75 -3.20
CA GLY A 76 2.86 -19.62 -3.31
C GLY A 76 2.59 -20.88 -2.52
N GLY A 77 3.00 -22.03 -3.06
CA GLY A 77 3.12 -23.23 -2.25
C GLY A 77 4.30 -23.10 -1.27
N LEU A 78 4.28 -23.91 -0.22
CA LEU A 78 5.49 -24.22 0.53
C LEU A 78 6.45 -24.97 -0.41
N GLY A 79 7.68 -24.49 -0.55
CA GLY A 79 8.70 -25.12 -1.38
C GLY A 79 9.59 -24.14 -2.13
N THR A 80 10.58 -24.69 -2.84
CA THR A 80 11.50 -23.94 -3.68
C THR A 80 10.91 -23.69 -5.06
N PHE A 81 11.17 -22.52 -5.64
CA PHE A 81 10.79 -22.19 -7.01
C PHE A 81 11.96 -22.43 -7.97
N ILE A 82 11.67 -22.91 -9.18
CA ILE A 82 12.66 -22.99 -10.26
C ILE A 82 12.84 -21.58 -10.85
N ASP A 83 13.82 -20.86 -10.30
CA ASP A 83 14.18 -19.48 -10.66
C ASP A 83 13.05 -18.43 -10.42
N TYR A 84 13.38 -17.15 -10.55
CA TYR A 84 12.42 -16.05 -10.38
C TYR A 84 11.34 -16.06 -11.46
N GLU A 85 10.11 -15.66 -11.11
CA GLU A 85 8.96 -15.69 -12.04
C GLU A 85 9.20 -14.90 -13.35
N LYS A 86 9.95 -13.79 -13.27
CA LYS A 86 10.21 -12.88 -14.40
C LYS A 86 11.50 -13.15 -15.17
N SER A 87 12.23 -14.24 -14.89
CA SER A 87 13.47 -14.53 -15.61
C SER A 87 13.21 -14.98 -17.06
N LYS A 88 13.84 -14.30 -18.02
CA LYS A 88 13.78 -14.67 -19.45
C LYS A 88 14.72 -15.84 -19.79
N TYR A 89 15.89 -15.81 -19.18
CA TYR A 89 16.95 -16.82 -19.35
C TYR A 89 17.35 -17.32 -17.97
N LEU A 90 17.61 -18.62 -17.91
CA LEU A 90 18.03 -19.29 -16.70
C LEU A 90 19.56 -19.21 -16.64
N LYS A 91 20.07 -19.01 -15.43
CA LYS A 91 21.50 -18.87 -15.18
C LYS A 91 21.91 -19.84 -14.08
N ASP A 92 23.16 -20.29 -14.17
CA ASP A 92 23.80 -21.09 -13.12
C ASP A 92 24.08 -20.25 -11.87
N LYS A 93 24.48 -20.92 -10.78
CA LYS A 93 24.97 -20.29 -9.55
C LYS A 93 26.07 -19.25 -9.81
N SER A 94 26.91 -19.49 -10.82
CA SER A 94 27.98 -18.58 -11.24
C SER A 94 27.49 -17.38 -12.07
N GLY A 95 26.20 -17.32 -12.43
CA GLY A 95 25.60 -16.29 -13.27
C GLY A 95 25.76 -16.52 -14.78
N LYS A 96 26.38 -17.62 -15.21
CA LYS A 96 26.50 -18.02 -16.62
C LYS A 96 25.15 -18.49 -17.16
N LEU A 97 24.88 -18.21 -18.44
CA LEU A 97 23.66 -18.68 -19.11
C LEU A 97 23.73 -20.18 -19.32
N LEU A 98 22.60 -20.86 -19.13
CA LEU A 98 22.49 -22.29 -19.42
C LEU A 98 22.61 -22.57 -20.94
N PRO A 99 23.17 -23.72 -21.34
CA PRO A 99 23.13 -24.20 -22.71
C PRO A 99 21.70 -24.26 -23.27
N PRO A 100 21.50 -24.17 -24.60
CA PRO A 100 20.17 -24.14 -25.22
C PRO A 100 19.25 -25.31 -24.82
N ASP A 101 19.81 -26.52 -24.72
CA ASP A 101 19.05 -27.72 -24.39
C ASP A 101 18.58 -27.73 -22.94
N GLU A 102 19.46 -27.36 -22.01
CA GLU A 102 19.12 -27.21 -20.60
C GLU A 102 18.12 -26.07 -20.38
N GLN A 103 18.33 -24.95 -21.07
CA GLN A 103 17.42 -23.82 -21.06
C GLN A 103 16.00 -24.24 -21.47
N LYS A 104 15.86 -25.14 -22.47
CA LYS A 104 14.57 -25.72 -22.90
C LYS A 104 14.02 -26.69 -21.85
N LEU A 105 14.84 -27.57 -21.30
CA LEU A 105 14.46 -28.53 -20.26
C LEU A 105 13.90 -27.82 -19.02
N PHE A 106 14.66 -26.89 -18.43
CA PHE A 106 14.25 -26.19 -17.22
C PHE A 106 13.07 -25.25 -17.46
N ARG A 107 12.92 -24.67 -18.67
CA ARG A 107 11.69 -23.94 -19.03
C ARG A 107 10.46 -24.85 -19.01
N ARG A 108 10.58 -26.08 -19.51
CA ARG A 108 9.50 -27.08 -19.46
C ARG A 108 9.18 -27.46 -18.01
N LEU A 109 10.20 -27.72 -17.20
CA LEU A 109 10.04 -28.02 -15.77
C LEU A 109 9.38 -26.87 -15.00
N LYS A 110 9.85 -25.63 -15.20
CA LYS A 110 9.26 -24.42 -14.60
C LYS A 110 7.79 -24.25 -14.98
N LYS A 111 7.45 -24.50 -16.25
CA LYS A 111 6.06 -24.44 -16.74
C LYS A 111 5.19 -25.49 -16.03
N ASN A 112 5.63 -26.74 -15.98
CA ASN A 112 4.91 -27.84 -15.32
C ASN A 112 4.76 -27.59 -13.81
N TYR A 113 5.82 -27.12 -13.14
CA TYR A 113 5.78 -26.76 -11.72
C TYR A 113 4.75 -25.67 -11.44
N SER A 114 4.75 -24.60 -12.23
CA SER A 114 3.80 -23.49 -12.09
C SER A 114 2.34 -23.90 -12.35
N GLN A 115 2.12 -25.03 -13.02
CA GLN A 115 0.79 -25.51 -13.38
C GLN A 115 -0.01 -25.98 -12.17
N PHE A 116 0.64 -26.56 -11.15
CA PHE A 116 -0.05 -27.02 -9.94
C PHE A 116 -0.76 -25.90 -9.17
N VAL A 117 -0.14 -24.71 -9.10
CA VAL A 117 -0.74 -23.51 -8.52
C VAL A 117 -2.00 -23.09 -9.29
N ARG A 118 -2.05 -23.36 -10.60
CA ARG A 118 -3.18 -23.03 -11.47
C ARG A 118 -4.28 -24.10 -11.46
N ILE A 119 -3.97 -25.35 -11.11
CA ILE A 119 -4.93 -26.47 -11.17
C ILE A 119 -5.65 -26.70 -9.84
N LYS A 120 -4.99 -26.54 -8.69
CA LYS A 120 -5.55 -26.87 -7.36
C LYS A 120 -6.43 -25.75 -6.79
N ASN A 121 -7.58 -25.44 -7.40
CA ASN A 121 -8.63 -24.53 -6.87
C ASN A 121 -8.24 -23.07 -6.56
N HIS A 122 -6.97 -22.68 -6.67
CA HIS A 122 -6.49 -21.31 -6.43
C HIS A 122 -6.30 -20.49 -7.70
N GLU A 123 -6.76 -20.99 -8.86
CA GLU A 123 -6.55 -20.32 -10.15
C GLU A 123 -7.14 -18.89 -10.18
N THR A 124 -8.36 -18.76 -9.68
CA THR A 124 -9.09 -17.49 -9.64
C THR A 124 -8.37 -16.50 -8.73
N GLU A 125 -8.01 -16.94 -7.53
CA GLU A 125 -7.25 -16.15 -6.55
C GLU A 125 -5.90 -15.69 -7.14
N PHE A 126 -5.20 -16.57 -7.87
CA PHE A 126 -3.90 -16.28 -8.49
C PHE A 126 -4.02 -15.22 -9.58
N ARG A 127 -5.03 -15.35 -10.44
CA ARG A 127 -5.33 -14.34 -11.46
C ARG A 127 -5.66 -12.99 -10.81
N ILE A 128 -6.43 -13.00 -9.71
CA ILE A 128 -6.82 -11.78 -9.00
C ILE A 128 -5.64 -11.09 -8.33
N PHE A 129 -4.73 -11.81 -7.67
CA PHE A 129 -3.54 -11.18 -7.09
C PHE A 129 -2.54 -10.69 -8.13
N ASN A 130 -2.45 -11.35 -9.28
CA ASN A 130 -1.68 -10.80 -10.41
C ASN A 130 -2.29 -9.49 -10.92
N ILE A 131 -3.62 -9.38 -10.98
CA ILE A 131 -4.31 -8.13 -11.32
C ILE A 131 -4.07 -7.07 -10.25
N LEU A 132 -4.19 -7.43 -8.96
CA LEU A 132 -3.89 -6.54 -7.82
C LEU A 132 -2.48 -5.96 -7.93
N ASN A 133 -1.47 -6.80 -8.15
CA ASN A 133 -0.07 -6.37 -8.25
C ASN A 133 0.19 -5.47 -9.46
N LYS A 134 -0.46 -5.74 -10.60
CA LYS A 134 -0.37 -4.86 -11.79
C LYS A 134 -0.99 -3.49 -11.53
N ILE A 135 -2.16 -3.45 -10.88
CA ILE A 135 -2.87 -2.21 -10.57
C ILE A 135 -2.16 -1.42 -9.48
N ALA A 136 -1.62 -2.11 -8.47
CA ALA A 136 -0.78 -1.51 -7.46
C ALA A 136 0.43 -0.81 -8.05
N ALA A 137 1.13 -1.47 -8.99
CA ALA A 137 2.25 -0.86 -9.71
C ALA A 137 1.79 0.34 -10.56
N TYR A 138 0.65 0.24 -11.24
CA TYR A 138 0.11 1.33 -12.06
C TYR A 138 -0.30 2.56 -11.25
N LEU A 139 -0.94 2.36 -10.09
CA LEU A 139 -1.36 3.43 -9.18
C LEU A 139 -0.26 3.84 -8.19
N SER A 140 0.92 3.21 -8.23
CA SER A 140 2.01 3.40 -7.27
C SER A 140 1.55 3.26 -5.82
N LEU A 141 0.77 2.23 -5.52
CA LEU A 141 0.26 1.96 -4.18
C LEU A 141 1.36 1.46 -3.27
N ASN A 142 1.28 1.82 -1.99
CA ASN A 142 2.13 1.25 -0.96
C ASN A 142 1.86 -0.27 -0.81
N ASP A 143 2.90 -1.04 -0.52
CA ASP A 143 2.82 -2.49 -0.31
C ASP A 143 1.85 -2.85 0.82
N ASN A 144 1.71 -1.99 1.83
CA ASN A 144 0.76 -2.17 2.93
C ASN A 144 -0.69 -2.17 2.45
N ILE A 145 -1.05 -1.27 1.52
CA ILE A 145 -2.39 -1.23 0.90
C ILE A 145 -2.64 -2.53 0.13
N CYS A 146 -1.62 -3.04 -0.56
CA CYS A 146 -1.75 -4.30 -1.29
C CYS A 146 -1.98 -5.47 -0.33
N LYS A 147 -1.19 -5.53 0.75
CA LYS A 147 -1.27 -6.55 1.84
C LYS A 147 -2.64 -6.59 2.48
N THR A 148 -3.14 -5.42 2.86
CA THR A 148 -4.46 -5.27 3.47
C THR A 148 -5.58 -5.60 2.49
N ALA A 149 -5.49 -5.17 1.22
CA ALA A 149 -6.46 -5.51 0.19
C ALA A 149 -6.55 -7.03 -0.07
N ALA A 150 -5.42 -7.73 -0.16
CA ALA A 150 -5.43 -9.18 -0.34
C ALA A 150 -5.93 -9.93 0.91
N TYR A 151 -5.60 -9.43 2.10
CA TYR A 151 -6.16 -9.94 3.35
C TYR A 151 -7.69 -9.80 3.37
N PHE A 152 -8.24 -8.65 3.00
CA PHE A 152 -9.69 -8.46 2.91
C PHE A 152 -10.34 -9.37 1.88
N TYR A 153 -9.72 -9.55 0.72
CA TYR A 153 -10.19 -10.47 -0.32
C TYR A 153 -10.30 -11.91 0.22
N ARG A 154 -9.22 -12.42 0.86
CA ARG A 154 -9.21 -13.75 1.49
C ARG A 154 -10.23 -13.87 2.62
N LYS A 155 -10.37 -12.83 3.45
CA LYS A 155 -11.33 -12.80 4.55
C LYS A 155 -12.78 -12.91 4.05
N ILE A 156 -13.10 -12.25 2.94
CA ILE A 156 -14.43 -12.32 2.31
C ILE A 156 -14.65 -13.69 1.69
N LEU A 157 -13.66 -14.24 0.95
CA LEU A 157 -13.75 -15.58 0.38
C LEU A 157 -13.99 -16.68 1.42
N LYS A 158 -13.41 -16.56 2.62
CA LYS A 158 -13.64 -17.52 3.71
C LYS A 158 -15.06 -17.48 4.29
N LYS A 159 -15.76 -16.34 4.18
CA LYS A 159 -17.06 -16.11 4.81
C LYS A 159 -18.25 -16.19 3.84
N GLU A 160 -18.01 -16.06 2.54
CA GLU A 160 -19.06 -16.08 1.52
C GLU A 160 -18.94 -17.34 0.65
N ASN A 161 -20.04 -18.06 0.49
CA ASN A 161 -20.08 -19.28 -0.33
C ASN A 161 -19.87 -18.99 -1.82
N LYS A 162 -20.30 -17.82 -2.31
CA LYS A 162 -20.18 -17.42 -3.71
C LYS A 162 -19.92 -15.92 -3.87
N VAL A 163 -18.86 -15.59 -4.61
CA VAL A 163 -18.56 -14.23 -5.01
C VAL A 163 -19.30 -13.89 -6.30
N ILE A 164 -19.92 -12.70 -6.36
CA ILE A 164 -20.65 -12.22 -7.54
C ILE A 164 -19.67 -11.97 -8.69
N ASN A 165 -18.64 -11.17 -8.43
CA ASN A 165 -17.58 -10.89 -9.37
C ASN A 165 -16.27 -10.63 -8.62
N ASN A 166 -15.26 -11.48 -8.88
CA ASN A 166 -13.98 -11.40 -8.22
C ASN A 166 -13.21 -10.11 -8.55
N ILE A 167 -13.41 -9.55 -9.75
CA ILE A 167 -12.74 -8.33 -10.22
C ILE A 167 -13.31 -7.10 -9.50
N SER A 168 -14.63 -6.99 -9.38
CA SER A 168 -15.25 -5.90 -8.63
C SER A 168 -14.96 -6.01 -7.13
N LEU A 169 -14.88 -7.24 -6.61
CA LEU A 169 -14.51 -7.51 -5.22
C LEU A 169 -13.09 -7.05 -4.91
N ILE A 170 -12.09 -7.40 -5.73
CA ILE A 170 -10.71 -6.93 -5.48
C ILE A 170 -10.59 -5.42 -5.63
N ALA A 171 -11.30 -4.81 -6.60
CA ALA A 171 -11.35 -3.36 -6.74
C ALA A 171 -11.93 -2.68 -5.49
N PHE A 172 -12.97 -3.26 -4.90
CA PHE A 172 -13.53 -2.79 -3.63
C PHE A 172 -12.56 -2.98 -2.47
N CYS A 173 -11.84 -4.11 -2.40
CA CYS A 173 -10.84 -4.35 -1.36
C CYS A 173 -9.69 -3.34 -1.43
N ILE A 174 -9.20 -3.01 -2.63
CA ILE A 174 -8.18 -1.96 -2.84
C ILE A 174 -8.72 -0.61 -2.35
N PHE A 175 -9.94 -0.26 -2.74
CA PHE A 175 -10.58 0.98 -2.33
C PHE A 175 -10.76 1.06 -0.81
N TYR A 176 -11.22 -0.03 -0.19
CA TYR A 176 -11.43 -0.11 1.26
C TYR A 176 -10.10 -0.06 2.02
N ALA A 177 -9.07 -0.77 1.55
CA ALA A 177 -7.72 -0.72 2.10
C ALA A 177 -7.10 0.68 2.00
N ALA A 178 -7.22 1.33 0.85
CA ALA A 178 -6.70 2.67 0.63
C ALA A 178 -7.35 3.71 1.55
N ARG A 179 -8.60 3.50 1.97
CA ARG A 179 -9.29 4.39 2.93
C ARG A 179 -8.88 4.14 4.38
N ASN A 180 -8.55 2.90 4.73
CA ASN A 180 -8.09 2.56 6.08
C ASN A 180 -6.66 3.06 6.34
N GLU A 181 -5.83 3.14 5.31
CA GLU A 181 -4.44 3.58 5.42
C GLU A 181 -4.35 5.11 5.48
N SER A 182 -3.98 5.65 6.64
CA SER A 182 -3.90 7.11 6.91
C SER A 182 -2.76 7.83 6.18
N HIS A 183 -1.75 7.10 5.71
CA HIS A 183 -0.50 7.66 5.19
C HIS A 183 -0.49 7.90 3.68
N ASN A 184 -1.51 7.44 2.95
CA ASN A 184 -1.57 7.60 1.50
C ASN A 184 -2.57 8.68 1.11
N ALA A 185 -2.26 9.44 0.05
CA ALA A 185 -3.22 10.37 -0.50
C ALA A 185 -4.47 9.59 -0.94
N PRO A 186 -5.68 10.04 -0.58
CA PRO A 186 -6.92 9.32 -0.83
C PRO A 186 -7.14 9.10 -2.33
N ILE A 187 -7.20 7.83 -2.71
CA ILE A 187 -7.42 7.41 -4.09
C ILE A 187 -8.92 7.41 -4.37
N THR A 188 -9.31 8.03 -5.48
CA THR A 188 -10.72 8.07 -5.87
C THR A 188 -11.15 6.74 -6.48
N ILE A 189 -12.43 6.38 -6.29
CA ILE A 189 -12.97 5.16 -6.91
C ILE A 189 -12.95 5.22 -8.45
N ASN A 190 -12.99 6.43 -9.01
CA ASN A 190 -12.87 6.65 -10.44
C ASN A 190 -11.48 6.31 -10.96
N GLU A 191 -10.42 6.65 -10.22
CA GLU A 191 -9.05 6.28 -10.56
C GLU A 191 -8.84 4.77 -10.52
N ILE A 192 -9.38 4.09 -9.51
CA ILE A 192 -9.33 2.63 -9.43
C ILE A 192 -10.06 2.04 -10.64
N ALA A 193 -11.29 2.47 -10.93
CA ALA A 193 -12.03 1.98 -12.09
C ALA A 193 -11.29 2.22 -13.42
N GLN A 194 -10.67 3.39 -13.60
CA GLN A 194 -9.85 3.71 -14.78
C GLN A 194 -8.63 2.80 -14.89
N ALA A 195 -7.96 2.49 -13.77
CA ALA A 195 -6.83 1.56 -13.75
C ALA A 195 -7.26 0.14 -14.14
N PHE A 196 -8.41 -0.35 -13.66
CA PHE A 196 -8.93 -1.65 -14.12
C PHE A 196 -9.26 -1.64 -15.62
N GLN A 197 -9.84 -0.55 -16.13
CA GLN A 197 -10.19 -0.40 -17.53
C GLN A 197 -8.96 -0.35 -18.45
N SER A 198 -7.86 0.30 -18.04
CA SER A 198 -6.62 0.35 -18.83
C SER A 198 -5.99 -1.03 -19.03
N PHE A 199 -6.22 -1.96 -18.11
CA PHE A 199 -5.82 -3.37 -18.24
C PHE A 199 -6.89 -4.26 -18.90
N GLY A 200 -7.95 -3.70 -19.48
CA GLY A 200 -8.98 -4.42 -20.23
C GLY A 200 -10.12 -5.00 -19.39
N HIS A 201 -10.23 -4.64 -18.10
CA HIS A 201 -11.30 -5.13 -17.25
C HIS A 201 -12.52 -4.18 -17.30
N ARG A 202 -13.72 -4.76 -17.46
CA ARG A 202 -14.99 -4.03 -17.53
C ARG A 202 -15.51 -3.65 -16.14
N VAL A 203 -14.84 -2.71 -15.47
CA VAL A 203 -15.19 -2.25 -14.12
C VAL A 203 -15.69 -0.81 -14.16
N LYS A 204 -16.85 -0.54 -13.55
CA LYS A 204 -17.40 0.82 -13.38
C LYS A 204 -17.44 1.20 -11.90
N PRO A 205 -17.31 2.48 -11.51
CA PRO A 205 -17.38 2.92 -10.12
C PRO A 205 -18.64 2.43 -9.37
N ARG A 206 -19.80 2.50 -10.04
CA ARG A 206 -21.07 2.02 -9.49
C ARG A 206 -21.07 0.52 -9.20
N LEU A 207 -20.40 -0.29 -10.03
CA LEU A 207 -20.30 -1.74 -9.84
C LEU A 207 -19.43 -2.07 -8.61
N ILE A 208 -18.30 -1.37 -8.45
CA ILE A 208 -17.41 -1.53 -7.29
C ILE A 208 -18.18 -1.26 -6.00
N LEU A 209 -18.95 -0.16 -5.94
CA LEU A 209 -19.72 0.19 -4.74
C LEU A 209 -20.88 -0.78 -4.49
N ARG A 210 -21.69 -1.06 -5.52
CA ARG A 210 -22.86 -1.94 -5.39
C ARG A 210 -22.45 -3.32 -4.86
N ASP A 211 -21.43 -3.91 -5.47
CA ASP A 211 -20.96 -5.24 -5.07
C ASP A 211 -20.24 -5.16 -3.71
N GLY A 212 -19.46 -4.10 -3.47
CA GLY A 212 -18.74 -3.86 -2.23
C GLY A 212 -19.62 -3.70 -0.98
N ILE A 213 -20.78 -3.04 -1.10
CA ILE A 213 -21.73 -2.87 0.01
C ILE A 213 -22.16 -4.23 0.58
N LYS A 214 -22.39 -5.23 -0.27
CA LYS A 214 -22.74 -6.59 0.18
C LYS A 214 -21.66 -7.20 1.06
N TYR A 215 -20.40 -6.95 0.73
CA TYR A 215 -19.25 -7.55 1.41
C TYR A 215 -18.73 -6.72 2.58
N LYS A 216 -19.15 -5.45 2.69
CA LYS A 216 -18.75 -4.54 3.79
C LYS A 216 -19.01 -5.15 5.17
N LYS A 217 -20.12 -5.90 5.34
CA LYS A 217 -20.48 -6.58 6.60
C LYS A 217 -19.41 -7.53 7.15
N HIS A 218 -18.51 -8.03 6.28
CA HIS A 218 -17.44 -8.94 6.68
C HIS A 218 -16.17 -8.24 7.14
N LEU A 219 -16.09 -6.93 6.89
CA LEU A 219 -14.97 -6.06 7.22
C LEU A 219 -15.30 -5.32 8.53
N ALA A 220 -14.42 -5.42 9.51
CA ALA A 220 -14.69 -5.02 10.89
C ALA A 220 -14.24 -3.58 11.21
N SER A 221 -14.15 -2.72 10.19
CA SER A 221 -13.64 -1.35 10.37
C SER A 221 -14.69 -0.31 10.03
N ASP A 222 -14.98 0.54 11.01
CA ASP A 222 -15.72 1.77 10.80
C ASP A 222 -14.83 2.75 10.03
N LEU A 223 -15.13 2.87 8.74
CA LEU A 223 -14.45 3.80 7.85
C LEU A 223 -14.85 5.23 8.18
N ILE A 224 -13.88 6.05 8.52
CA ILE A 224 -14.05 7.50 8.58
C ILE A 224 -14.12 8.03 7.14
N PRO A 225 -15.13 8.83 6.76
CA PRO A 225 -15.16 9.46 5.45
C PRO A 225 -13.98 10.44 5.31
N HIS A 226 -13.29 10.37 4.16
CA HIS A 226 -12.21 11.31 3.86
C HIS A 226 -12.69 12.75 3.88
N LYS A 227 -11.85 13.61 4.45
CA LYS A 227 -12.08 15.06 4.51
C LYS A 227 -11.46 15.74 3.30
N SER A 228 -11.82 17.00 3.06
CA SER A 228 -11.28 17.79 1.94
C SER A 228 -9.77 18.01 2.07
N GLU A 229 -9.32 18.14 3.32
CA GLU A 229 -7.92 18.32 3.72
C GLU A 229 -7.02 17.20 3.19
N ASP A 230 -7.50 15.96 3.23
CA ASP A 230 -6.75 14.77 2.81
C ASP A 230 -6.35 14.82 1.33
N TYR A 231 -7.13 15.50 0.49
CA TYR A 231 -6.88 15.59 -0.95
C TYR A 231 -5.91 16.72 -1.34
N LEU A 232 -5.68 17.70 -0.47
CA LEU A 232 -4.96 18.93 -0.82
C LEU A 232 -3.54 18.67 -1.32
N ILE A 233 -2.78 17.82 -0.62
CA ILE A 233 -1.39 17.48 -0.96
C ILE A 233 -1.31 17.02 -2.41
N ARG A 234 -2.13 16.02 -2.75
CA ARG A 234 -2.14 15.43 -4.09
C ARG A 234 -2.63 16.38 -5.17
N LEU A 235 -3.69 17.14 -4.89
CA LEU A 235 -4.26 18.07 -5.88
C LEU A 235 -3.31 19.23 -6.16
N ILE A 236 -2.67 19.78 -5.14
CA ILE A 236 -1.67 20.85 -5.29
C ILE A 236 -0.45 20.33 -6.07
N ASP A 237 0.03 19.13 -5.76
CA ASP A 237 1.13 18.50 -6.53
C ASP A 237 0.78 18.34 -8.01
N ASN A 238 -0.46 17.92 -8.33
CA ASN A 238 -0.92 17.80 -9.71
C ASN A 238 -0.98 19.15 -10.42
N VAL A 239 -1.45 20.20 -9.73
CA VAL A 239 -1.49 21.57 -10.26
C VAL A 239 -0.08 22.10 -10.53
N ILE A 240 0.89 21.82 -9.65
CA ILE A 240 2.28 22.26 -9.80
C ILE A 240 2.98 21.57 -10.97
N LYS A 241 2.69 20.28 -11.18
CA LYS A 241 3.22 19.49 -12.30
C LYS A 241 2.61 19.90 -13.65
N HIS A 242 1.55 20.71 -13.68
CA HIS A 242 0.89 21.13 -14.90
C HIS A 242 1.82 21.96 -15.82
N LYS A 243 1.86 21.61 -17.11
CA LYS A 243 2.79 22.20 -18.10
C LYS A 243 2.64 23.72 -18.24
N ASP A 244 1.42 24.22 -18.15
CA ASP A 244 1.13 25.64 -18.40
C ASP A 244 1.38 26.55 -17.21
N LEU A 245 1.62 25.99 -16.01
CA LEU A 245 1.87 26.80 -14.82
C LEU A 245 3.12 27.66 -14.98
N LYS A 246 4.23 27.07 -15.46
CA LYS A 246 5.50 27.76 -15.67
C LYS A 246 5.39 28.89 -16.70
N LYS A 247 4.68 28.64 -17.81
CA LYS A 247 4.43 29.65 -18.84
C LYS A 247 3.64 30.82 -18.29
N ARG A 248 2.65 30.51 -17.44
CA ARG A 248 1.75 31.51 -16.89
C ARG A 248 2.39 32.36 -15.80
N LEU A 249 3.24 31.79 -14.95
CA LEU A 249 4.05 32.54 -14.00
C LEU A 249 4.89 33.63 -14.70
N LYS A 250 5.54 33.27 -15.82
CA LYS A 250 6.27 34.23 -16.67
C LYS A 250 5.34 35.30 -17.26
N LYS A 251 4.22 34.90 -17.85
CA LYS A 251 3.25 35.83 -18.48
C LYS A 251 2.61 36.81 -17.49
N LYS A 252 2.48 36.42 -16.22
CA LYS A 252 1.88 37.24 -15.17
C LYS A 252 2.91 38.02 -14.35
N GLU A 253 4.20 37.93 -14.71
CA GLU A 253 5.32 38.63 -14.05
C GLU A 253 5.42 38.31 -12.55
N VAL A 254 5.08 37.08 -12.16
CA VAL A 254 5.17 36.62 -10.76
C VAL A 254 6.47 35.84 -10.54
N TYR A 255 7.39 36.42 -9.79
CA TYR A 255 8.73 35.86 -9.52
C TYR A 255 8.78 34.93 -8.30
N TRP A 256 7.81 34.05 -8.13
CA TRP A 256 7.84 33.07 -7.04
C TRP A 256 8.56 31.80 -7.45
N LYS A 257 9.46 31.32 -6.58
CA LYS A 257 9.97 29.94 -6.66
C LYS A 257 8.78 28.98 -6.53
N ILE A 258 8.77 27.91 -7.32
CA ILE A 258 7.66 26.94 -7.35
C ILE A 258 7.37 26.36 -5.96
N ASN A 259 8.41 26.01 -5.20
CA ASN A 259 8.27 25.48 -3.84
C ASN A 259 7.64 26.51 -2.88
N LEU A 260 7.99 27.78 -3.03
CA LEU A 260 7.40 28.85 -2.20
C LEU A 260 5.92 29.05 -2.55
N PHE A 261 5.58 28.99 -3.84
CA PHE A 261 4.18 29.05 -4.27
C PHE A 261 3.37 27.88 -3.71
N GLN A 262 3.91 26.66 -3.78
CA GLN A 262 3.30 25.46 -3.20
C GLN A 262 2.98 25.63 -1.72
N MET A 263 3.97 26.05 -0.93
CA MET A 263 3.81 26.26 0.51
C MET A 263 2.78 27.34 0.82
N LYS A 264 2.81 28.47 0.11
CA LYS A 264 1.82 29.55 0.29
C LYS A 264 0.41 29.09 -0.07
N LEU A 265 0.27 28.36 -1.17
CA LEU A 265 -1.02 27.82 -1.62
C LEU A 265 -1.58 26.81 -0.61
N MET A 266 -0.74 25.91 -0.10
CA MET A 266 -1.10 24.92 0.92
C MET A 266 -1.59 25.60 2.21
N ASN A 267 -0.83 26.58 2.72
CA ASN A 267 -1.19 27.28 3.95
C ASN A 267 -2.50 28.05 3.82
N GLU A 268 -2.72 28.72 2.68
CA GLU A 268 -3.98 29.42 2.43
C GLU A 268 -5.16 28.44 2.25
N CYS A 269 -4.96 27.29 1.61
CA CYS A 269 -5.98 26.24 1.54
C CYS A 269 -6.39 25.73 2.92
N HIS A 270 -5.43 25.44 3.79
CA HIS A 270 -5.72 25.04 5.17
C HIS A 270 -6.42 26.15 5.96
N ARG A 271 -6.02 27.41 5.78
CA ARG A 271 -6.68 28.56 6.43
C ARG A 271 -8.14 28.68 6.00
N ILE A 272 -8.43 28.55 4.71
CA ILE A 272 -9.79 28.59 4.17
C ILE A 272 -10.61 27.44 4.76
N LEU A 273 -10.10 26.21 4.67
CA LEU A 273 -10.81 25.05 5.19
C LEU A 273 -11.09 25.20 6.69
N LYS A 274 -10.11 25.62 7.51
CA LYS A 274 -10.32 25.81 8.96
C LYS A 274 -11.43 26.80 9.28
N ASN A 275 -11.62 27.81 8.44
CA ASN A 275 -12.67 28.81 8.60
C ASN A 275 -14.05 28.35 8.09
N LEU A 276 -14.10 27.33 7.22
CA LEU A 276 -15.36 26.82 6.67
C LEU A 276 -16.09 25.92 7.68
N GLY A 277 -17.31 26.31 8.05
CA GLY A 277 -18.16 25.57 8.98
C GLY A 277 -18.78 24.31 8.35
N MET A 278 -19.39 23.45 9.19
CA MET A 278 -20.03 22.22 8.72
C MET A 278 -21.21 22.46 7.75
N LYS A 279 -21.94 23.58 7.91
CA LYS A 279 -23.05 23.95 7.02
C LYS A 279 -22.58 24.29 5.61
N GLU A 280 -21.45 24.99 5.49
CA GLU A 280 -20.87 25.41 4.20
C GLU A 280 -20.21 24.23 3.48
N ARG A 281 -19.64 23.30 4.25
CA ARG A 281 -19.07 22.04 3.72
C ARG A 281 -20.17 21.03 3.35
N GLY A 282 -21.33 21.10 3.98
CA GLY A 282 -22.42 20.12 3.87
C GLY A 282 -22.93 19.93 2.45
N GLY A 283 -23.20 18.68 2.06
CA GLY A 283 -23.77 18.32 0.75
C GLY A 283 -22.82 18.38 -0.44
N ARG A 284 -21.61 18.93 -0.29
CA ARG A 284 -20.60 19.00 -1.36
C ARG A 284 -19.66 17.81 -1.30
N ASN A 285 -19.19 17.34 -2.46
CA ASN A 285 -18.18 16.29 -2.52
C ASN A 285 -16.83 16.85 -2.01
N PRO A 286 -16.20 16.25 -0.97
CA PRO A 286 -14.94 16.73 -0.40
C PRO A 286 -13.81 16.89 -1.42
N PHE A 287 -13.76 16.01 -2.43
CA PHE A 287 -12.76 16.07 -3.50
C PHE A 287 -12.94 17.30 -4.39
N ILE A 288 -14.19 17.62 -4.75
CA ILE A 288 -14.52 18.79 -5.58
C ILE A 288 -14.30 20.07 -4.78
N LEU A 289 -14.71 20.07 -3.51
CA LEU A 289 -14.51 21.19 -2.59
C LEU A 289 -13.01 21.51 -2.43
N ALA A 290 -12.14 20.51 -2.32
CA ALA A 290 -10.70 20.72 -2.28
C ALA A 290 -10.17 21.42 -3.55
N GLY A 291 -10.65 21.03 -4.73
CA GLY A 291 -10.33 21.69 -6.00
C GLY A 291 -10.80 23.15 -6.06
N ALA A 292 -12.02 23.43 -5.58
CA ALA A 292 -12.57 24.78 -5.48
C ALA A 292 -11.80 25.66 -4.48
N VAL A 293 -11.39 25.10 -3.34
CA VAL A 293 -10.57 25.79 -2.34
C VAL A 293 -9.20 26.16 -2.90
N ILE A 294 -8.57 25.31 -3.71
CA ILE A 294 -7.30 25.63 -4.40
C ILE A 294 -7.47 26.84 -5.33
N TYR A 295 -8.57 26.89 -6.08
CA TYR A 295 -8.89 28.04 -6.93
C TYR A 295 -9.10 29.33 -6.12
N LEU A 296 -9.84 29.24 -5.01
CA LEU A 296 -10.08 30.36 -4.11
C LEU A 296 -8.78 30.84 -3.43
N ALA A 297 -7.93 29.91 -3.00
CA ALA A 297 -6.65 30.22 -2.36
C ALA A 297 -5.73 31.02 -3.29
N ASP A 298 -5.65 30.65 -4.58
CA ASP A 298 -4.86 31.41 -5.55
C ASP A 298 -5.40 32.84 -5.76
N LYS A 299 -6.73 33.01 -5.81
CA LYS A 299 -7.34 34.35 -5.89
C LYS A 299 -7.07 35.20 -4.65
N LEU A 300 -7.14 34.60 -3.46
CA LEU A 300 -6.84 35.31 -2.21
C LEU A 300 -5.35 35.67 -2.11
N LEU A 301 -4.46 34.78 -2.55
CA LEU A 301 -3.04 35.08 -2.68
C LEU A 301 -2.78 36.23 -3.65
N ALA A 302 -3.45 36.22 -4.80
CA ALA A 302 -3.35 37.29 -5.79
C ALA A 302 -3.73 38.66 -5.18
N LYS A 303 -4.83 38.71 -4.43
CA LYS A 303 -5.27 39.93 -3.72
C LYS A 303 -4.31 40.34 -2.61
N LYS A 304 -3.79 39.39 -1.82
CA LYS A 304 -2.91 39.65 -0.67
C LYS A 304 -1.55 40.23 -1.07
N TYR A 305 -1.03 39.82 -2.24
CA TYR A 305 0.27 40.26 -2.75
C TYR A 305 0.16 41.26 -3.91
N ASN A 306 -1.03 41.84 -4.15
CA ASN A 306 -1.30 42.79 -5.25
C ASN A 306 -0.78 42.30 -6.62
N GLN A 307 -1.02 41.03 -6.93
CA GLN A 307 -0.58 40.40 -8.18
C GLN A 307 -1.76 39.79 -8.94
N LYS A 308 -1.54 39.41 -10.20
CA LYS A 308 -2.56 38.72 -11.01
C LYS A 308 -2.68 37.25 -10.60
N SER A 309 -3.90 36.69 -10.68
CA SER A 309 -4.12 35.27 -10.40
C SER A 309 -3.39 34.36 -11.39
N ILE A 310 -2.77 33.33 -10.83
CA ILE A 310 -1.92 32.41 -11.57
C ILE A 310 -2.76 31.24 -12.07
N LEU A 311 -3.69 30.73 -11.28
CA LEU A 311 -4.52 29.58 -11.63
C LEU A 311 -5.83 30.02 -12.30
N THR A 312 -6.23 29.28 -13.34
CA THR A 312 -7.58 29.37 -13.93
C THR A 312 -8.37 28.11 -13.63
N GLN A 313 -9.70 28.22 -13.69
CA GLN A 313 -10.61 27.09 -13.60
C GLN A 313 -10.18 25.95 -14.54
N LYS A 314 -9.84 26.27 -15.80
CA LYS A 314 -9.33 25.32 -16.78
C LYS A 314 -8.07 24.57 -16.35
N ILE A 315 -7.06 25.28 -15.81
CA ILE A 315 -5.80 24.66 -15.39
C ILE A 315 -6.05 23.70 -14.23
N ILE A 316 -6.89 24.12 -13.27
CA ILE A 316 -7.23 23.26 -12.12
C ILE A 316 -8.05 22.07 -12.60
N ALA A 317 -9.03 22.26 -13.48
CA ALA A 317 -9.84 21.18 -14.03
C ALA A 317 -8.99 20.13 -14.76
N GLU A 318 -8.10 20.57 -15.66
CA GLU A 318 -7.20 19.69 -16.40
C GLU A 318 -6.22 18.95 -15.46
N ALA A 319 -5.64 19.66 -14.49
CA ALA A 319 -4.68 19.08 -13.55
C ALA A 319 -5.33 18.08 -12.57
N THR A 320 -6.54 18.38 -12.10
CA THR A 320 -7.22 17.60 -11.04
C THR A 320 -8.24 16.61 -11.57
N LYS A 321 -8.57 16.66 -12.88
CA LYS A 321 -9.66 15.92 -13.52
C LYS A 321 -11.05 16.21 -12.91
N ILE A 322 -11.22 17.39 -12.31
CA ILE A 322 -12.51 17.89 -11.83
C ILE A 322 -13.13 18.72 -12.95
N ALA A 323 -14.44 18.65 -13.14
CA ALA A 323 -15.10 19.45 -14.16
C ALA A 323 -15.09 20.95 -13.80
N GLU A 324 -14.91 21.82 -14.79
CA GLU A 324 -14.82 23.28 -14.58
C GLU A 324 -16.06 23.88 -13.92
N TYR A 325 -17.25 23.42 -14.30
CA TYR A 325 -18.51 23.87 -13.70
C TYR A 325 -18.59 23.50 -12.22
N SER A 326 -18.11 22.30 -11.84
CA SER A 326 -18.11 21.85 -10.45
C SER A 326 -17.13 22.62 -9.54
N ILE A 327 -16.10 23.25 -10.11
CA ILE A 327 -15.19 24.14 -9.38
C ILE A 327 -15.84 25.52 -9.17
N ARG A 328 -16.76 25.90 -10.06
CA ARG A 328 -17.46 27.19 -10.02
C ARG A 328 -18.63 27.18 -9.03
N ASP A 329 -19.34 26.06 -8.94
CA ASP A 329 -20.46 25.83 -8.03
C ASP A 329 -20.03 25.69 -6.55
#